data_AF-A0A1Y2EX30-F1
#
_entry.id   AF-A0A1Y2EX30-F1
#
_cell.length_a   1.000
_cell.length_b   1.000
_cell.length_c   1.000
_cell.angle_alpha   90.00
_cell.angle_beta   90.00
_cell.angle_gamma   90.00
#
_symmetry.space_group_name_H-M   'P 1'
#
loop_
_entity.id
_entity.type
_entity.pdbx_description
1 polymer ?
#
loop_
_entity_poly.entity_id
_entity_poly.type
_entity_poly.pdbx_seq_one_letter_code
_entity_poly.pdbx_strand_id
1 'polypeptide(L)'
;MEDIQEAVRNPQQVALDTELHEACTALDLEKVKQLSKNGADLGCQDDATGNGPLHDLVNGASLDTQERALMLLQFLLSNGAVWNQTNRAYETAGCLARKAHLTLLYDHLVSAGVRAELLLTALDKARGVHNAVERNASFLNGHVVYTNPTETSTTLLDEEKNAIMMTWEDEIMKRSAKIVSGPGKAVLNIGFGLGLVDDAIQLEKPERHVIIEAHPDVLREMRRRGWYERPGVEILEGRWQDLVDDLADRETFDGIMYDPFEFWEDMYAFFDAVVALLKPDGTFCFFHGLGADNETFYEVYSQILEIELRDFGLSTSFEELPIATVDAEWEGTKRRYWALERYRLPTCRFLT
;
A
#
# COMPACT_ATOMS: atom_id res chain seq x y z
N MET A 1 33.75 11.76 1.32
CA MET A 1 33.09 12.14 0.06
C MET A 1 33.98 11.65 -1.05
N GLU A 2 33.75 10.42 -1.50
CA GLU A 2 34.28 10.01 -2.80
C GLU A 2 33.42 10.70 -3.84
N ASP A 3 34.05 11.54 -4.66
CA ASP A 3 33.42 12.15 -5.84
C ASP A 3 32.96 11.02 -6.77
N ILE A 4 31.65 10.79 -6.81
CA ILE A 4 31.04 10.04 -7.90
C ILE A 4 31.22 10.91 -9.14
N GLN A 5 32.23 10.61 -9.96
CA GLN A 5 32.32 11.17 -11.30
C GLN A 5 31.03 10.82 -12.03
N GLU A 6 30.18 11.82 -12.31
CA GLU A 6 29.08 11.66 -13.25
C GLU A 6 29.64 11.09 -14.55
N ALA A 7 29.26 9.86 -14.87
CA ALA A 7 29.66 9.24 -16.12
C ALA A 7 29.15 10.13 -17.26
N VAL A 8 30.08 10.73 -18.02
CA VAL A 8 29.75 11.53 -19.20
C VAL A 8 28.95 10.64 -20.14
N ARG A 9 27.66 10.96 -20.34
CA ARG A 9 26.78 10.17 -21.20
C ARG A 9 27.30 10.20 -22.63
N ASN A 10 27.24 9.05 -23.30
CA ASN A 10 27.63 8.92 -24.70
C ASN A 10 26.77 9.86 -25.57
N PRO A 11 27.35 10.84 -26.31
CA PRO A 11 26.58 11.78 -27.11
C PRO A 11 25.68 11.12 -28.17
N GLN A 12 26.08 9.94 -28.68
CA GLN A 12 25.25 9.17 -29.60
C GLN A 12 24.00 8.61 -28.92
N GLN A 13 24.13 8.18 -27.67
CA GLN A 13 22.99 7.70 -26.88
C GLN A 13 22.04 8.85 -26.55
N VAL A 14 22.58 10.00 -26.12
CA VAL A 14 21.77 11.19 -25.84
C VAL A 14 20.95 11.62 -27.06
N ALA A 15 21.53 11.57 -28.27
CA ALA A 15 20.80 11.86 -29.50
C ALA A 15 19.68 10.84 -29.79
N LEU A 16 19.95 9.54 -29.61
CA LEU A 16 18.95 8.48 -29.77
C LEU A 16 17.80 8.61 -28.78
N ASP A 17 18.11 8.89 -27.51
CA ASP A 17 17.12 9.07 -26.45
C ASP A 17 16.27 10.33 -26.72
N THR A 18 16.89 11.43 -27.17
CA THR A 18 16.16 12.64 -27.58
C THR A 18 15.18 12.35 -28.72
N GLU A 19 15.63 11.66 -29.78
CA GLU A 19 14.74 11.24 -30.88
C GLU A 19 13.62 10.30 -30.39
N LEU A 20 13.89 9.47 -29.38
CA LEU A 20 12.91 8.57 -28.80
C LEU A 20 11.81 9.33 -28.05
N HIS A 21 12.18 10.32 -27.24
CA HIS A 21 11.22 11.19 -26.53
C HIS A 21 10.30 11.93 -27.52
N GLU A 22 10.87 12.49 -28.60
CA GLU A 22 10.11 13.15 -29.67
C GLU A 22 9.15 12.17 -30.39
N ALA A 23 9.65 10.98 -30.74
CA ALA A 23 8.84 9.96 -31.41
C ALA A 23 7.69 9.44 -30.52
N CYS A 24 7.93 9.30 -29.21
CA CYS A 24 6.89 8.92 -28.24
C CYS A 24 5.82 10.01 -28.12
N THR A 25 6.22 11.28 -28.00
CA THR A 25 5.30 12.42 -27.98
C THR A 25 4.48 12.51 -29.28
N ALA A 26 5.08 12.21 -30.42
CA ALA A 26 4.39 12.20 -31.72
C ALA A 26 3.53 10.95 -31.97
N LEU A 27 3.52 10.00 -31.03
CA LEU A 27 2.87 8.68 -31.13
C LEU A 27 3.33 7.88 -32.37
N ASP A 28 4.58 8.04 -32.81
CA ASP A 28 5.12 7.40 -34.01
C ASP A 28 5.69 6.00 -33.68
N LEU A 29 4.81 5.01 -33.73
CA LEU A 29 5.16 3.62 -33.46
C LEU A 29 6.30 3.07 -34.33
N GLU A 30 6.32 3.42 -35.62
CA GLU A 30 7.33 2.86 -36.53
C GLU A 30 8.70 3.49 -36.28
N LYS A 31 8.76 4.80 -35.99
CA LYS A 31 10.00 5.45 -35.58
C LYS A 31 10.50 4.91 -34.24
N VAL A 32 9.63 4.73 -33.24
CA VAL A 32 10.02 4.13 -31.95
C VAL A 32 10.57 2.72 -32.12
N LYS A 33 9.94 1.87 -32.94
CA LYS A 33 10.46 0.54 -33.28
C LYS A 33 11.85 0.58 -33.92
N GLN A 34 12.09 1.55 -34.80
CA GLN A 34 13.41 1.73 -35.43
C GLN A 34 14.45 2.17 -34.41
N LEU A 35 14.13 3.13 -33.55
CA LEU A 35 15.03 3.63 -32.51
C LEU A 35 15.38 2.55 -31.49
N SER A 36 14.39 1.77 -31.02
CA SER A 36 14.60 0.62 -30.14
C SER A 36 15.57 -0.40 -30.76
N LYS A 37 15.41 -0.73 -32.05
CA LYS A 37 16.35 -1.61 -32.77
C LYS A 37 17.77 -1.04 -32.89
N ASN A 38 17.89 0.28 -32.91
CA ASN A 38 19.17 0.99 -32.98
C ASN A 38 19.82 1.18 -31.59
N GLY A 39 19.22 0.64 -30.52
CA GLY A 39 19.77 0.70 -29.16
C GLY A 39 19.33 1.90 -28.34
N ALA A 40 18.24 2.58 -28.71
CA ALA A 40 17.63 3.58 -27.84
C ALA A 40 17.14 2.91 -26.54
N ASP A 41 17.41 3.55 -25.39
CA ASP A 41 17.01 3.03 -24.09
C ASP A 41 15.55 3.38 -23.80
N LEU A 42 14.68 2.37 -23.72
CA LEU A 42 13.25 2.57 -23.46
C LEU A 42 12.94 2.94 -21.99
N GLY A 43 13.94 2.91 -21.12
CA GLY A 43 13.88 3.42 -19.74
C GLY A 43 14.57 4.78 -19.57
N CYS A 44 14.99 5.45 -20.65
CA CYS A 44 15.68 6.74 -20.55
C CYS A 44 14.83 7.81 -19.85
N GLN A 45 15.50 8.81 -19.30
CA GLN A 45 14.86 9.98 -18.70
C GLN A 45 15.36 11.26 -19.35
N ASP A 46 14.42 12.13 -19.69
CA ASP A 46 14.72 13.52 -19.98
C ASP A 46 15.34 14.17 -18.74
N ASP A 47 16.44 14.90 -18.94
CA ASP A 47 17.24 15.45 -17.83
C ASP A 47 16.52 16.53 -17.05
N ALA A 48 15.70 17.32 -17.73
CA ALA A 48 15.02 18.46 -17.13
C ALA A 48 13.77 18.00 -16.34
N THR A 49 12.96 17.15 -16.96
CA THR A 49 11.63 16.76 -16.45
C THR A 49 11.64 15.43 -15.71
N GLY A 50 12.60 14.55 -16.01
CA GLY A 50 12.59 13.16 -15.57
C GLY A 50 11.55 12.29 -16.27
N ASN A 51 10.86 12.81 -17.29
CA ASN A 51 9.91 12.02 -18.07
C ASN A 51 10.65 10.90 -18.80
N GLY A 52 10.06 9.71 -18.80
CA GLY A 52 10.47 8.61 -19.67
C GLY A 52 9.56 8.48 -20.90
N PRO A 53 9.87 7.53 -21.80
CA PRO A 53 9.07 7.28 -23.01
C PRO A 53 7.56 7.08 -22.76
N LEU A 54 7.19 6.47 -21.63
CA LEU A 54 5.78 6.29 -21.26
C LEU A 54 5.11 7.60 -20.86
N HIS A 55 5.81 8.51 -20.16
CA HIS A 55 5.27 9.84 -19.83
C HIS A 55 5.02 10.65 -21.10
N ASP A 56 5.98 10.64 -22.03
CA ASP A 56 5.88 11.41 -23.27
C ASP A 56 4.80 10.91 -24.19
N LEU A 57 4.63 9.58 -24.28
CA LEU A 57 3.50 8.97 -24.95
C LEU A 57 2.17 9.49 -24.39
N VAL A 58 2.04 9.53 -23.07
CA VAL A 58 0.80 10.00 -22.41
C VAL A 58 0.59 11.49 -22.64
N ASN A 59 1.65 12.30 -22.56
CA ASN A 59 1.60 13.75 -22.83
C ASN A 59 1.24 14.06 -24.29
N GLY A 60 1.67 13.23 -25.23
CA GLY A 60 1.33 13.33 -26.64
C GLY A 60 -0.05 12.79 -27.02
N ALA A 61 -0.70 12.08 -26.11
CA ALA A 61 -2.00 11.45 -26.33
C ALA A 61 -3.18 12.36 -25.98
N SER A 62 -4.31 12.08 -26.62
CA SER A 62 -5.61 12.71 -26.42
C SER A 62 -6.70 11.64 -26.50
N LEU A 63 -7.94 11.97 -26.13
CA LEU A 63 -9.09 11.06 -26.26
C LEU A 63 -9.21 10.48 -27.68
N ASP A 64 -8.97 11.28 -28.72
CA ASP A 64 -9.08 10.85 -30.13
C ASP A 64 -7.91 9.95 -30.59
N THR A 65 -6.80 9.94 -29.85
CA THR A 65 -5.58 9.23 -30.23
C THR A 65 -5.24 8.06 -29.30
N GLN A 66 -6.09 7.74 -28.30
CA GLN A 66 -5.80 6.70 -27.31
C GLN A 66 -5.54 5.33 -27.93
N GLU A 67 -6.26 4.94 -28.99
CA GLU A 67 -6.03 3.66 -29.66
C GLU A 67 -4.64 3.60 -30.31
N ARG A 68 -4.19 4.71 -30.90
CA ARG A 68 -2.85 4.83 -31.47
C ARG A 68 -1.78 4.81 -30.37
N ALA A 69 -2.02 5.57 -29.30
CA ALA A 69 -1.15 5.61 -28.14
C ALA A 69 -1.07 4.23 -27.45
N LEU A 70 -2.17 3.48 -27.41
CA LEU A 70 -2.22 2.15 -26.82
C LEU A 70 -1.31 1.16 -27.54
N MET A 71 -1.30 1.16 -28.88
CA MET A 71 -0.39 0.31 -29.66
C MET A 71 1.08 0.61 -29.34
N LEU A 72 1.42 1.88 -29.14
CA LEU A 72 2.78 2.27 -28.75
C LEU A 72 3.08 1.92 -27.30
N LEU A 73 2.14 2.12 -26.38
CA LEU A 73 2.26 1.77 -24.97
C LEU A 73 2.55 0.28 -24.81
N GLN A 74 1.78 -0.57 -25.50
CA GLN A 74 1.99 -2.02 -25.50
C GLN A 74 3.37 -2.41 -26.05
N PHE A 75 3.83 -1.75 -27.11
CA PHE A 75 5.18 -1.97 -27.63
C PHE A 75 6.25 -1.59 -26.62
N LEU A 76 6.19 -0.39 -26.03
CA LEU A 76 7.16 0.10 -25.06
C LEU A 76 7.25 -0.83 -23.85
N LEU A 77 6.13 -1.18 -23.22
CA LEU A 77 6.08 -2.08 -22.08
C LEU A 77 6.65 -3.47 -22.41
N SER A 78 6.33 -4.01 -23.59
CA SER A 78 6.83 -5.33 -24.02
C SER A 78 8.32 -5.35 -24.33
N ASN A 79 8.95 -4.18 -24.48
CA ASN A 79 10.37 -4.03 -24.84
C ASN A 79 11.20 -3.36 -23.72
N GLY A 80 10.69 -3.32 -22.49
CA GLY A 80 11.46 -2.93 -21.31
C GLY A 80 11.24 -1.51 -20.80
N ALA A 81 10.23 -0.79 -21.30
CA ALA A 81 9.83 0.47 -20.68
C ALA A 81 9.28 0.23 -19.27
N VAL A 82 9.60 1.14 -18.35
CA VAL A 82 9.40 0.95 -16.90
C VAL A 82 8.07 1.57 -16.46
N TRP A 83 7.11 0.72 -16.08
CA TRP A 83 5.75 1.17 -15.74
C TRP A 83 5.68 2.05 -14.49
N ASN A 84 6.56 1.82 -13.51
CA ASN A 84 6.61 2.52 -12.22
C ASN A 84 7.63 3.67 -12.19
N GLN A 85 8.19 4.04 -13.33
CA GLN A 85 9.14 5.13 -13.41
C GLN A 85 8.45 6.45 -13.06
N THR A 86 9.02 7.18 -12.09
CA THR A 86 8.55 8.51 -11.71
C THR A 86 9.38 9.60 -12.36
N ASN A 87 8.72 10.71 -12.71
CA ASN A 87 9.40 11.93 -13.16
C ASN A 87 9.87 12.78 -11.98
N ARG A 88 10.43 13.97 -12.22
CA ARG A 88 10.91 14.86 -11.14
C ARG A 88 9.79 15.40 -10.25
N ALA A 89 8.53 15.34 -10.69
CA ALA A 89 7.35 15.68 -9.91
C ALA A 89 6.78 14.47 -9.14
N TYR A 90 7.50 13.34 -9.12
CA TYR A 90 7.08 12.07 -8.51
C TYR A 90 5.81 11.46 -9.14
N GLU A 91 5.57 11.73 -10.43
CA GLU A 91 4.43 11.20 -11.18
C GLU A 91 4.87 10.08 -12.11
N THR A 92 4.07 9.01 -12.18
CA THR A 92 4.22 7.97 -13.20
C THR A 92 3.46 8.37 -14.47
N ALA A 93 3.67 7.64 -15.57
CA ALA A 93 2.82 7.76 -16.76
C ALA A 93 1.34 7.50 -16.44
N GLY A 94 1.04 6.64 -15.46
CA GLY A 94 -0.32 6.37 -14.98
C GLY A 94 -0.94 7.60 -14.32
N CYS A 95 -0.19 8.31 -13.48
CA CYS A 95 -0.64 9.56 -12.86
C CYS A 95 -1.02 10.60 -13.92
N LEU A 96 -0.18 10.76 -14.95
CA LEU A 96 -0.46 11.66 -16.07
C LEU A 96 -1.70 11.23 -16.86
N ALA A 97 -1.85 9.94 -17.14
CA ALA A 97 -2.99 9.41 -17.90
C ALA A 97 -4.30 9.66 -17.15
N ARG A 98 -4.30 9.46 -15.83
CA ARG A 98 -5.47 9.74 -14.99
C ARG A 98 -5.83 11.22 -14.98
N LYS A 99 -4.85 12.12 -14.81
CA LYS A 99 -5.05 13.58 -14.86
C LYS A 99 -5.59 14.05 -16.20
N ALA A 100 -5.17 13.43 -17.29
CA ALA A 100 -5.64 13.72 -18.64
C ALA A 100 -6.95 12.99 -19.02
N HIS A 101 -7.57 12.26 -18.08
CA HIS A 101 -8.77 11.43 -18.31
C HIS A 101 -8.60 10.40 -19.44
N LEU A 102 -7.38 9.89 -19.63
CA LEU A 102 -7.05 8.88 -20.63
C LEU A 102 -7.26 7.46 -20.09
N THR A 103 -8.50 7.11 -19.75
CA THR A 103 -8.85 5.87 -19.06
C THR A 103 -8.30 4.62 -19.74
N LEU A 104 -8.35 4.52 -21.08
CA LEU A 104 -7.81 3.36 -21.80
C LEU A 104 -6.31 3.15 -21.53
N LEU A 105 -5.53 4.22 -21.50
CA LEU A 105 -4.08 4.15 -21.23
C LEU A 105 -3.81 3.90 -19.75
N TYR A 106 -4.56 4.56 -18.87
CA TYR A 106 -4.46 4.36 -17.42
C TYR A 106 -4.69 2.90 -17.05
N ASP A 107 -5.78 2.30 -17.52
CA ASP A 107 -6.13 0.90 -17.22
C ASP A 107 -5.04 -0.07 -17.70
N HIS A 108 -4.45 0.18 -18.88
CA HIS A 108 -3.35 -0.65 -19.40
C HIS A 108 -2.04 -0.48 -18.63
N LEU A 109 -1.72 0.74 -18.18
CA LEU A 109 -0.56 1.01 -17.34
C LEU A 109 -0.67 0.32 -15.98
N VAL A 110 -1.83 0.46 -15.32
CA VAL A 110 -2.14 -0.23 -14.06
C VAL A 110 -2.08 -1.74 -14.25
N SER A 111 -2.74 -2.27 -15.27
CA SER A 111 -2.74 -3.71 -15.56
C SER A 111 -1.33 -4.24 -15.84
N ALA A 112 -0.45 -3.44 -16.46
CA ALA A 112 0.96 -3.79 -16.62
C ALA A 112 1.71 -3.83 -15.28
N GLY A 113 1.46 -2.86 -14.39
CA GLY A 113 2.01 -2.86 -13.04
C GLY A 113 1.58 -4.09 -12.24
N VAL A 114 0.28 -4.41 -12.23
CA VAL A 114 -0.26 -5.61 -11.56
C VAL A 114 0.44 -6.88 -12.04
N ARG A 115 0.56 -7.07 -13.37
CA ARG A 115 1.26 -8.25 -13.93
C ARG A 115 2.74 -8.29 -13.55
N ALA A 116 3.41 -7.13 -13.56
CA ALA A 116 4.83 -7.05 -13.23
C ALA A 116 5.07 -7.41 -11.76
N GLU A 117 4.32 -6.83 -10.83
CA GLU A 117 4.44 -7.08 -9.39
C GLU A 117 4.10 -8.54 -9.05
N LEU A 118 3.01 -9.10 -9.58
CA LEU A 118 2.68 -10.52 -9.38
C LEU A 118 3.80 -11.46 -9.87
N LEU A 119 4.39 -11.16 -11.03
CA LEU A 119 5.51 -11.93 -11.57
C LEU A 119 6.76 -11.82 -10.69
N LEU A 120 7.11 -10.60 -10.26
CA LEU A 120 8.27 -10.36 -9.40
C LEU A 120 8.11 -11.06 -8.05
N THR A 121 6.96 -10.93 -7.41
CA THR A 121 6.63 -11.64 -6.17
C THR A 121 6.75 -13.16 -6.33
N ALA A 122 6.27 -13.73 -7.44
CA ALA A 122 6.42 -15.15 -7.71
C ALA A 122 7.90 -15.58 -7.89
N LEU A 123 8.72 -14.74 -8.53
CA LEU A 123 10.15 -14.99 -8.71
C LEU A 123 10.94 -14.90 -7.39
N ASP A 124 10.61 -13.93 -6.53
CA ASP A 124 11.26 -13.75 -5.24
C ASP A 124 10.92 -14.89 -4.27
N LYS A 125 9.65 -15.33 -4.26
CA LYS A 125 9.23 -16.57 -3.57
C LYS A 125 10.03 -17.78 -4.05
N ALA A 126 10.23 -17.94 -5.36
CA ALA A 126 11.01 -19.05 -5.92
C ALA A 126 12.51 -18.99 -5.57
N ARG A 127 13.04 -17.81 -5.28
CA ARG A 127 14.44 -17.59 -4.87
C ARG A 127 14.67 -17.65 -3.36
N GLY A 128 13.60 -17.71 -2.56
CA GLY A 128 13.68 -17.78 -1.09
C GLY A 128 14.18 -16.49 -0.44
N VAL A 129 13.90 -15.32 -1.04
CA VAL A 129 14.45 -14.03 -0.62
C VAL A 129 13.61 -13.39 0.50
N HIS A 130 13.31 -14.10 1.61
CA HIS A 130 12.53 -13.46 2.69
C HIS A 130 12.92 -13.95 4.10
N ASN A 131 13.37 -13.01 4.95
CA ASN A 131 13.60 -13.18 6.40
C ASN A 131 12.66 -12.26 7.20
N ALA A 132 11.36 -12.60 7.27
CA ALA A 132 10.38 -11.83 8.06
C ALA A 132 10.70 -11.82 9.57
N VAL A 133 11.25 -12.93 10.08
CA VAL A 133 11.58 -13.12 11.51
C VAL A 133 12.56 -12.08 12.04
N GLU A 134 13.59 -11.73 11.27
CA GLU A 134 14.63 -10.77 11.71
C GLU A 134 14.09 -9.34 11.81
N ARG A 135 13.16 -8.95 10.93
CA ARG A 135 12.57 -7.60 10.92
C ARG A 135 11.64 -7.37 12.10
N ASN A 136 10.74 -8.33 12.34
CA ASN A 136 9.80 -8.30 13.46
C ASN A 136 10.55 -8.20 14.80
N ALA A 137 11.66 -8.94 14.95
CA ALA A 137 12.52 -8.85 16.13
C ALA A 137 13.16 -7.45 16.30
N SER A 138 13.59 -6.78 15.23
CA SER A 138 14.15 -5.44 15.34
C SER A 138 13.13 -4.43 15.85
N PHE A 139 11.89 -4.49 15.34
CA PHE A 139 10.81 -3.60 15.78
C PHE A 139 10.45 -3.83 17.25
N LEU A 140 10.23 -5.09 17.65
CA LEU A 140 9.82 -5.44 19.00
C LEU A 140 10.91 -5.20 20.07
N ASN A 141 12.18 -5.15 19.66
CA ASN A 141 13.30 -4.80 20.53
C ASN A 141 13.56 -3.29 20.61
N GLY A 142 12.96 -2.51 19.70
CA GLY A 142 13.05 -1.05 19.71
C GLY A 142 12.04 -0.40 20.67
N HIS A 143 12.17 0.91 20.81
CA HIS A 143 11.20 1.75 21.50
C HIS A 143 10.24 2.43 20.54
N VAL A 144 8.99 2.61 21.00
CA VAL A 144 8.03 3.51 20.33
C VAL A 144 7.67 4.68 21.23
N VAL A 145 7.46 5.83 20.61
CA VAL A 145 7.21 7.09 21.31
C VAL A 145 5.89 7.69 20.84
N TYR A 146 5.01 7.97 21.80
CA TYR A 146 3.82 8.77 21.59
C TYR A 146 4.21 10.25 21.61
N THR A 147 3.98 10.95 20.50
CA THR A 147 4.26 12.38 20.32
C THR A 147 2.97 13.12 20.03
N ASN A 148 2.91 14.42 20.32
CA ASN A 148 1.76 15.27 20.02
C ASN A 148 2.19 16.41 19.10
N PRO A 149 2.23 16.21 17.77
CA PRO A 149 2.68 17.25 16.84
C PRO A 149 1.73 18.47 16.79
N THR A 150 0.47 18.30 17.20
CA THR A 150 -0.47 19.41 17.42
C THR A 150 -1.20 19.25 18.76
N GLU A 151 -2.00 20.26 19.16
CA GLU A 151 -2.82 20.18 20.39
C GLU A 151 -3.86 19.05 20.34
N THR A 152 -4.25 18.61 19.15
CA THR A 152 -5.34 17.64 18.94
C THR A 152 -4.91 16.36 18.27
N SER A 153 -3.61 16.18 17.97
CA SER A 153 -3.11 14.99 17.29
C SER A 153 -2.02 14.31 18.09
N THR A 154 -2.02 12.98 17.99
CA THR A 154 -1.02 12.09 18.54
C THR A 154 -0.45 11.24 17.41
N THR A 155 0.86 11.01 17.45
CA THR A 155 1.57 10.17 16.49
C THR A 155 2.44 9.18 17.26
N LEU A 156 2.32 7.90 16.89
CA LEU A 156 3.20 6.84 17.35
C LEU A 156 4.39 6.72 16.39
N LEU A 157 5.60 6.86 16.90
CA LEU A 157 6.84 6.79 16.13
C LEU A 157 7.70 5.62 16.61
N ASP A 158 8.41 4.96 15.69
CA ASP A 158 9.55 4.09 16.05
C ASP A 158 10.82 4.90 16.37
N GLU A 159 11.90 4.21 16.74
CA GLU A 159 13.20 4.82 17.03
C GLU A 159 13.82 5.57 15.83
N GLU A 160 13.47 5.17 14.61
CA GLU A 160 13.91 5.82 13.37
C GLU A 160 13.02 6.99 12.94
N LYS A 161 11.98 7.31 13.73
CA LYS A 161 10.96 8.32 13.42
C LYS A 161 10.08 7.95 12.21
N ASN A 162 9.96 6.69 11.86
CA ASN A 162 8.87 6.24 10.99
C ASN A 162 7.57 6.35 11.79
N ALA A 163 6.55 6.95 11.18
CA ALA A 163 5.21 6.98 11.76
C ALA A 163 4.56 5.60 11.61
N ILE A 164 4.12 5.05 12.74
CA ILE A 164 3.44 3.77 12.85
C ILE A 164 1.92 3.97 12.77
N MET A 165 1.40 4.94 13.51
CA MET A 165 -0.04 5.22 13.62
C MET A 165 -0.26 6.69 13.95
N MET A 166 -1.28 7.32 13.33
CA MET A 166 -1.53 8.75 13.48
C MET A 166 -3.01 9.10 13.67
N THR A 167 -3.30 10.19 14.38
CA THR A 167 -4.69 10.65 14.63
C THR A 167 -5.49 10.99 13.38
N TRP A 168 -4.88 11.38 12.26
CA TRP A 168 -5.62 11.68 11.03
C TRP A 168 -6.40 10.46 10.50
N GLU A 169 -6.02 9.25 10.91
CA GLU A 169 -6.67 8.00 10.57
C GLU A 169 -7.97 7.75 11.36
N ASP A 170 -8.32 8.60 12.32
CA ASP A 170 -9.46 8.41 13.24
C ASP A 170 -10.78 8.12 12.52
N GLU A 171 -11.09 8.85 11.44
CA GLU A 171 -12.31 8.57 10.66
C GLU A 171 -12.23 7.24 9.90
N ILE A 172 -11.06 6.84 9.39
CA ILE A 172 -10.86 5.50 8.80
C ILE A 172 -11.14 4.44 9.86
N MET A 173 -10.59 4.60 11.06
CA MET A 173 -10.73 3.63 12.15
C MET A 173 -12.17 3.51 12.64
N LYS A 174 -12.90 4.63 12.76
CA LYS A 174 -14.35 4.61 13.08
C LYS A 174 -15.17 3.90 12.02
N ARG A 175 -14.87 4.10 10.73
CA ARG A 175 -15.57 3.39 9.64
C ARG A 175 -15.23 1.89 9.63
N SER A 176 -13.97 1.54 9.88
CA SER A 176 -13.50 0.16 10.02
C SER A 176 -14.20 -0.57 11.17
N ALA A 177 -14.31 0.07 12.34
CA ALA A 177 -15.00 -0.49 13.50
C ALA A 177 -16.47 -0.83 13.21
N LYS A 178 -17.18 -0.01 12.43
CA LYS A 178 -18.58 -0.28 12.01
C LYS A 178 -18.71 -1.47 11.07
N ILE A 179 -17.67 -1.77 10.28
CA ILE A 179 -17.66 -2.92 9.37
C ILE A 179 -17.54 -4.21 10.17
N VAL A 180 -16.64 -4.25 11.16
CA VAL A 180 -16.29 -5.48 11.88
C VAL A 180 -17.09 -5.70 13.16
N SER A 181 -17.54 -4.62 13.82
CA SER A 181 -18.17 -4.69 15.14
C SER A 181 -19.69 -4.49 15.10
N GLY A 182 -20.32 -4.59 16.27
CA GLY A 182 -21.75 -4.41 16.53
C GLY A 182 -22.22 -5.20 17.76
N PRO A 183 -23.43 -4.91 18.27
CA PRO A 183 -23.98 -5.60 19.44
C PRO A 183 -24.04 -7.12 19.26
N GLY A 184 -23.53 -7.87 20.24
CA GLY A 184 -23.54 -9.34 20.23
C GLY A 184 -22.42 -9.99 19.40
N LYS A 185 -21.53 -9.21 18.78
CA LYS A 185 -20.41 -9.74 18.00
C LYS A 185 -19.19 -10.04 18.87
N ALA A 186 -18.46 -11.09 18.51
CA ALA A 186 -17.07 -11.31 18.92
C ALA A 186 -16.14 -10.72 17.85
N VAL A 187 -15.27 -9.80 18.25
CA VAL A 187 -14.37 -9.06 17.35
C VAL A 187 -12.92 -9.33 17.75
N LEU A 188 -12.07 -9.60 16.76
CA LEU A 188 -10.62 -9.70 16.91
C LEU A 188 -9.95 -8.48 16.27
N ASN A 189 -9.06 -7.81 16.99
CA ASN A 189 -8.16 -6.81 16.45
C ASN A 189 -6.69 -7.28 16.58
N ILE A 190 -5.90 -7.09 15.52
CA ILE A 190 -4.46 -7.36 15.51
C ILE A 190 -3.72 -6.03 15.36
N GLY A 191 -2.94 -5.66 16.37
CA GLY A 191 -2.26 -4.37 16.45
C GLY A 191 -3.12 -3.31 17.13
N PHE A 192 -2.68 -2.84 18.30
CA PHE A 192 -3.41 -1.83 19.06
C PHE A 192 -3.00 -0.40 18.65
N GLY A 193 -1.69 -0.16 18.47
CA GLY A 193 -1.16 1.15 18.06
C GLY A 193 -1.57 2.29 19.01
N LEU A 194 -2.38 3.23 18.50
CA LEU A 194 -2.97 4.33 19.28
C LEU A 194 -4.30 3.94 19.98
N GLY A 195 -4.87 2.78 19.68
CA GLY A 195 -6.16 2.32 20.18
C GLY A 195 -7.36 3.03 19.55
N LEU A 196 -7.19 3.69 18.40
CA LEU A 196 -8.25 4.44 17.72
C LEU A 196 -9.37 3.50 17.25
N VAL A 197 -9.01 2.41 16.57
CA VAL A 197 -9.98 1.40 16.12
C VAL A 197 -10.59 0.68 17.31
N ASP A 198 -9.81 0.39 18.35
CA ASP A 198 -10.29 -0.30 19.54
C ASP A 198 -11.31 0.54 20.32
N ASP A 199 -11.04 1.84 20.52
CA ASP A 199 -11.98 2.76 21.15
C ASP A 199 -13.28 2.82 20.31
N ALA A 200 -13.17 2.87 18.98
CA ALA A 200 -14.33 2.84 18.08
C ALA A 200 -15.09 1.51 18.12
N ILE A 201 -14.39 0.36 18.16
CA ILE A 201 -14.99 -0.97 18.28
C ILE A 201 -15.80 -1.06 19.57
N GLN A 202 -15.26 -0.56 20.70
CA GLN A 202 -15.96 -0.55 21.98
C GLN A 202 -17.23 0.31 21.97
N LEU A 203 -17.27 1.41 21.19
CA LEU A 203 -18.46 2.23 21.02
C LEU A 203 -19.60 1.48 20.30
N GLU A 204 -19.27 0.52 19.42
CA GLU A 204 -20.22 -0.37 18.75
C GLU A 204 -20.76 -1.49 19.66
N LYS A 205 -20.27 -1.57 20.91
CA LYS A 205 -20.74 -2.48 21.99
C LYS A 205 -20.71 -3.97 21.61
N PRO A 206 -19.56 -4.52 21.16
CA PRO A 206 -19.43 -5.95 20.95
C PRO A 206 -19.65 -6.73 22.25
N GLU A 207 -20.02 -8.00 22.12
CA GLU A 207 -20.08 -8.91 23.28
C GLU A 207 -18.68 -9.24 23.78
N ARG A 208 -17.73 -9.43 22.85
CA ARG A 208 -16.33 -9.70 23.15
C ARG A 208 -15.41 -9.00 22.16
N HIS A 209 -14.30 -8.48 22.67
CA HIS A 209 -13.29 -7.76 21.92
C HIS A 209 -11.90 -8.27 22.30
N VAL A 210 -11.32 -9.10 21.45
CA VAL A 210 -9.99 -9.69 21.63
C VAL A 210 -8.98 -8.82 20.88
N ILE A 211 -7.89 -8.44 21.54
CA ILE A 211 -6.82 -7.62 20.96
C ILE A 211 -5.51 -8.38 21.09
N ILE A 212 -4.82 -8.62 19.98
CA ILE A 212 -3.44 -9.14 19.97
C ILE A 212 -2.48 -7.97 19.82
N GLU A 213 -1.54 -7.82 20.75
CA GLU A 213 -0.50 -6.79 20.71
C GLU A 213 0.84 -7.36 21.23
N ALA A 214 1.91 -7.05 20.49
CA ALA A 214 3.24 -7.60 20.72
C ALA A 214 4.23 -6.60 21.31
N HIS A 215 4.06 -5.30 21.03
CA HIS A 215 5.06 -4.30 21.34
C HIS A 215 5.04 -3.91 22.84
N PRO A 216 6.14 -4.11 23.59
CA PRO A 216 6.16 -3.89 25.04
C PRO A 216 5.73 -2.49 25.48
N ASP A 217 6.10 -1.45 24.73
CA ASP A 217 5.75 -0.06 25.06
C ASP A 217 4.25 0.22 24.86
N VAL A 218 3.64 -0.38 23.82
CA VAL A 218 2.19 -0.28 23.55
C VAL A 218 1.41 -1.03 24.63
N LEU A 219 1.86 -2.23 25.01
CA LEU A 219 1.27 -2.99 26.11
C LEU A 219 1.30 -2.21 27.44
N ARG A 220 2.40 -1.51 27.74
CA ARG A 220 2.48 -0.64 28.93
C ARG A 220 1.49 0.52 28.85
N GLU A 221 1.31 1.11 27.68
CA GLU A 221 0.33 2.18 27.46
C GLU A 221 -1.11 1.67 27.61
N MET A 222 -1.42 0.49 27.07
CA MET A 222 -2.72 -0.17 27.26
C MET A 222 -3.04 -0.37 28.74
N ARG A 223 -2.07 -0.86 29.53
CA ARG A 223 -2.19 -1.00 30.99
C ARG A 223 -2.43 0.35 31.67
N ARG A 224 -1.67 1.37 31.29
CA ARG A 224 -1.82 2.74 31.84
C ARG A 224 -3.20 3.32 31.56
N ARG A 225 -3.77 3.04 30.39
CA ARG A 225 -5.10 3.46 29.95
C ARG A 225 -6.25 2.57 30.47
N GLY A 226 -5.95 1.52 31.23
CA GLY A 226 -6.94 0.64 31.85
C GLY A 226 -7.66 -0.29 30.87
N TRP A 227 -7.01 -0.69 29.77
CA TRP A 227 -7.63 -1.55 28.75
C TRP A 227 -7.89 -2.97 29.23
N TYR A 228 -7.07 -3.48 30.16
CA TYR A 228 -7.19 -4.84 30.69
C TYR A 228 -8.43 -5.03 31.58
N GLU A 229 -8.98 -3.93 32.10
CA GLU A 229 -10.14 -3.92 32.98
C GLU A 229 -11.45 -3.55 32.23
N ARG A 230 -11.38 -3.28 30.93
CA ARG A 230 -12.57 -2.88 30.15
C ARG A 230 -13.53 -4.07 29.98
N PRO A 231 -14.86 -3.87 30.14
CA PRO A 231 -15.83 -4.94 29.97
C PRO A 231 -15.76 -5.57 28.57
N GLY A 232 -15.75 -6.90 28.51
CA GLY A 232 -15.72 -7.64 27.25
C GLY A 232 -14.39 -7.59 26.50
N VAL A 233 -13.36 -6.92 27.03
CA VAL A 233 -12.03 -6.85 26.41
C VAL A 233 -11.14 -7.98 26.93
N GLU A 234 -10.42 -8.62 26.02
CA GLU A 234 -9.37 -9.60 26.31
C GLU A 234 -8.10 -9.22 25.54
N ILE A 235 -6.98 -9.12 26.25
CA ILE A 235 -5.68 -8.77 25.66
C ILE A 235 -4.81 -10.03 25.60
N LEU A 236 -4.33 -10.36 24.40
CA LEU A 236 -3.39 -11.42 24.15
C LEU A 236 -2.02 -10.80 23.85
N GLU A 237 -1.08 -10.94 24.80
CA GLU A 237 0.25 -10.38 24.70
C GLU A 237 1.16 -11.31 23.89
N GLY A 238 1.62 -10.83 22.73
CA GLY A 238 2.52 -11.58 21.87
C GLY A 238 2.31 -11.28 20.40
N ARG A 239 3.16 -11.88 19.57
CA ARG A 239 3.04 -11.80 18.12
C ARG A 239 1.84 -12.59 17.66
N TRP A 240 1.08 -12.05 16.72
CA TRP A 240 -0.06 -12.77 16.16
C TRP A 240 0.40 -14.08 15.51
N GLN A 241 1.57 -14.11 14.88
CA GLN A 241 2.16 -15.29 14.25
C GLN A 241 2.33 -16.47 15.22
N ASP A 242 2.49 -16.19 16.51
CA ASP A 242 2.65 -17.22 17.55
C ASP A 242 1.31 -17.62 18.20
N LEU A 243 0.24 -16.87 17.97
CA LEU A 243 -1.02 -16.97 18.72
C LEU A 243 -2.22 -17.37 17.87
N VAL A 244 -2.21 -17.09 16.57
CA VAL A 244 -3.38 -17.27 15.70
C VAL A 244 -3.77 -18.73 15.50
N ASP A 245 -2.80 -19.64 15.40
CA ASP A 245 -3.08 -21.08 15.22
C ASP A 245 -3.83 -21.65 16.44
N ASP A 246 -3.30 -21.41 17.65
CA ASP A 246 -3.95 -21.80 18.90
C ASP A 246 -5.32 -21.13 19.07
N LEU A 247 -5.49 -19.90 18.59
CA LEU A 247 -6.77 -19.18 18.64
C LEU A 247 -7.80 -19.79 17.67
N ALA A 248 -7.39 -20.10 16.45
CA ALA A 248 -8.23 -20.70 15.42
C ALA A 248 -8.73 -22.11 15.81
N ASP A 249 -7.94 -22.86 16.58
CA ASP A 249 -8.36 -24.15 17.14
C ASP A 249 -9.49 -24.02 18.19
N ARG A 250 -9.66 -22.84 18.78
CA ARG A 250 -10.59 -22.62 19.90
C ARG A 250 -11.85 -21.90 19.48
N GLU A 251 -11.75 -20.96 18.55
CA GLU A 251 -12.83 -20.01 18.30
C GLU A 251 -12.75 -19.29 16.94
N THR A 252 -13.87 -18.65 16.58
CA THR A 252 -14.00 -17.81 15.39
C THR A 252 -14.72 -16.50 15.71
N PHE A 253 -14.50 -15.48 14.88
CA PHE A 253 -14.93 -14.11 15.10
C PHE A 253 -15.95 -13.65 14.06
N ASP A 254 -16.89 -12.82 14.49
CA ASP A 254 -17.86 -12.15 13.61
C ASP A 254 -17.21 -10.99 12.84
N GLY A 255 -16.11 -10.45 13.37
CA GLY A 255 -15.35 -9.39 12.73
C GLY A 255 -13.87 -9.46 13.07
N ILE A 256 -13.02 -9.21 12.08
CA ILE A 256 -11.56 -9.15 12.24
C ILE A 256 -11.04 -7.82 11.70
N MET A 257 -10.28 -7.09 12.51
CA MET A 257 -9.47 -5.93 12.11
C MET A 257 -7.98 -6.32 12.12
N TYR A 258 -7.25 -5.93 11.08
CA TYR A 258 -5.80 -6.09 10.99
C TYR A 258 -5.13 -4.74 10.68
N ASP A 259 -4.41 -4.20 11.66
CA ASP A 259 -3.62 -2.97 11.54
C ASP A 259 -2.23 -3.02 12.24
N PRO A 260 -1.39 -4.07 12.05
CA PRO A 260 -0.01 -4.03 12.50
C PRO A 260 0.91 -3.22 11.59
N PHE A 261 2.02 -2.74 12.14
CA PHE A 261 3.12 -2.14 11.38
C PHE A 261 4.01 -3.23 10.76
N GLU A 262 3.56 -3.81 9.66
CA GLU A 262 4.21 -4.96 9.02
C GLU A 262 4.34 -4.81 7.50
N PHE A 263 5.06 -5.75 6.88
CA PHE A 263 5.28 -5.77 5.43
C PHE A 263 4.21 -6.59 4.72
N TRP A 264 4.17 -6.46 3.38
CA TRP A 264 3.22 -7.17 2.53
C TRP A 264 3.15 -8.68 2.79
N GLU A 265 4.30 -9.33 2.98
CA GLU A 265 4.35 -10.79 3.16
C GLU A 265 3.72 -11.25 4.48
N ASP A 266 3.82 -10.44 5.52
CA ASP A 266 3.20 -10.72 6.82
C ASP A 266 1.66 -10.59 6.69
N MET A 267 1.18 -9.57 5.99
CA MET A 267 -0.24 -9.40 5.71
C MET A 267 -0.78 -10.54 4.83
N TYR A 268 -0.05 -10.95 3.79
CA TYR A 268 -0.42 -12.10 2.97
C TYR A 268 -0.49 -13.39 3.78
N ALA A 269 0.46 -13.61 4.69
CA ALA A 269 0.42 -14.75 5.61
C ALA A 269 -0.79 -14.69 6.55
N PHE A 270 -1.17 -13.48 7.01
CA PHE A 270 -2.35 -13.32 7.86
C PHE A 270 -3.66 -13.64 7.13
N PHE A 271 -3.75 -13.45 5.80
CA PHE A 271 -4.95 -13.83 5.04
C PHE A 271 -5.28 -15.33 5.17
N ASP A 272 -4.27 -16.20 5.31
CA ASP A 272 -4.49 -17.63 5.59
C ASP A 272 -5.12 -17.84 6.97
N ALA A 273 -4.61 -17.13 8.00
CA ALA A 273 -5.17 -17.16 9.34
C ALA A 273 -6.61 -16.64 9.39
N VAL A 274 -6.95 -15.62 8.58
CA VAL A 274 -8.33 -15.12 8.45
C VAL A 274 -9.29 -16.22 8.01
N VAL A 275 -8.88 -17.15 7.13
CA VAL A 275 -9.73 -18.26 6.68
C VAL A 275 -10.15 -19.15 7.86
N ALA A 276 -9.26 -19.36 8.83
CA ALA A 276 -9.54 -20.18 9.99
C ALA A 276 -10.26 -19.42 11.11
N LEU A 277 -9.98 -18.12 11.27
CA LEU A 277 -10.49 -17.30 12.37
C LEU A 277 -11.85 -16.65 12.07
N LEU A 278 -12.21 -16.42 10.80
CA LEU A 278 -13.43 -15.69 10.44
C LEU A 278 -14.64 -16.62 10.37
N LYS A 279 -15.77 -16.21 10.94
CA LYS A 279 -17.06 -16.90 10.74
C LYS A 279 -17.51 -16.83 9.28
N PRO A 280 -18.33 -17.79 8.79
CA PRO A 280 -18.81 -17.79 7.41
C PRO A 280 -19.52 -16.50 6.96
N ASP A 281 -20.22 -15.82 7.87
CA ASP A 281 -20.92 -14.55 7.65
C ASP A 281 -20.17 -13.33 8.23
N GLY A 282 -18.94 -13.55 8.72
CA GLY A 282 -18.11 -12.51 9.31
C GLY A 282 -17.54 -11.52 8.29
N THR A 283 -17.02 -10.41 8.81
CA THR A 283 -16.34 -9.37 8.02
C THR A 283 -14.89 -9.22 8.42
N PHE A 284 -14.00 -9.11 7.43
CA PHE A 284 -12.59 -8.79 7.63
C PHE A 284 -12.28 -7.40 7.07
N CYS A 285 -11.56 -6.59 7.83
CA CYS A 285 -11.11 -5.26 7.46
C CYS A 285 -9.64 -5.09 7.87
N PHE A 286 -8.91 -4.25 7.14
CA PHE A 286 -7.50 -3.97 7.43
C PHE A 286 -7.13 -2.57 6.97
N PHE A 287 -6.04 -2.03 7.51
CA PHE A 287 -5.47 -0.78 7.02
C PHE A 287 -4.71 -1.01 5.70
N HIS A 288 -5.10 -0.29 4.64
CA HIS A 288 -4.52 -0.40 3.30
C HIS A 288 -3.72 0.85 2.93
N GLY A 289 -2.43 0.84 3.27
CA GLY A 289 -1.46 1.91 2.99
C GLY A 289 -0.53 1.67 1.79
N LEU A 290 -0.69 0.57 1.06
CA LEU A 290 0.34 0.07 0.16
C LEU A 290 0.41 0.87 -1.16
N GLY A 291 1.55 1.52 -1.39
CA GLY A 291 1.74 2.43 -2.52
C GLY A 291 0.98 3.75 -2.37
N ALA A 292 0.52 4.11 -1.17
CA ALA A 292 -0.25 5.32 -0.93
C ALA A 292 0.55 6.64 -1.00
N ASP A 293 1.81 6.58 -1.45
CA ASP A 293 2.63 7.73 -1.81
C ASP A 293 2.48 8.12 -3.29
N ASN A 294 1.85 7.27 -4.11
CA ASN A 294 1.59 7.53 -5.53
C ASN A 294 0.30 6.86 -6.01
N GLU A 295 -0.56 7.60 -6.69
CA GLU A 295 -1.88 7.12 -7.10
C GLU A 295 -1.84 5.84 -7.95
N THR A 296 -0.86 5.72 -8.85
CA THR A 296 -0.76 4.53 -9.71
C THR A 296 -0.30 3.32 -8.92
N PHE A 297 0.62 3.50 -7.97
CA PHE A 297 1.06 2.40 -7.10
C PHE A 297 -0.08 1.94 -6.21
N TYR A 298 -0.81 2.88 -5.60
CA TYR A 298 -1.97 2.57 -4.78
C TYR A 298 -3.04 1.79 -5.54
N GLU A 299 -3.32 2.16 -6.80
CA GLU A 299 -4.22 1.40 -7.66
C GLU A 299 -3.71 -0.01 -7.93
N VAL A 300 -2.44 -0.15 -8.32
CA VAL A 300 -1.82 -1.45 -8.60
C VAL A 300 -1.90 -2.37 -7.39
N TYR A 301 -1.48 -1.91 -6.20
CA TYR A 301 -1.54 -2.72 -4.99
C TYR A 301 -2.98 -3.00 -4.53
N SER A 302 -3.93 -2.08 -4.78
CA SER A 302 -5.36 -2.36 -4.52
C SER A 302 -5.88 -3.53 -5.35
N GLN A 303 -5.53 -3.60 -6.65
CA GLN A 303 -5.94 -4.70 -7.53
C GLN A 303 -5.22 -6.01 -7.19
N ILE A 304 -3.94 -5.95 -6.81
CA ILE A 304 -3.21 -7.14 -6.35
C ILE A 304 -3.86 -7.69 -5.08
N LEU A 305 -4.24 -6.84 -4.12
CA LEU A 305 -4.93 -7.29 -2.90
C LEU A 305 -6.24 -7.99 -3.20
N GLU A 306 -7.03 -7.48 -4.15
CA GLU A 306 -8.27 -8.14 -4.57
C GLU A 306 -7.99 -9.53 -5.17
N ILE A 307 -6.93 -9.67 -5.98
CA ILE A 307 -6.53 -10.95 -6.56
C ILE A 307 -6.08 -11.93 -5.47
N GLU A 308 -5.21 -11.50 -4.56
CA GLU A 308 -4.65 -12.37 -3.52
C GLU A 308 -5.71 -12.79 -2.49
N LEU A 309 -6.57 -11.88 -2.04
CA LEU A 309 -7.67 -12.22 -1.14
C LEU A 309 -8.64 -13.22 -1.79
N ARG A 310 -8.82 -13.14 -3.11
CA ARG A 310 -9.63 -14.11 -3.85
C ARG A 310 -9.04 -15.51 -3.85
N ASP A 311 -7.71 -15.65 -3.82
CA ASP A 311 -7.05 -16.95 -3.67
C ASP A 311 -7.39 -17.62 -2.32
N PHE A 312 -7.69 -16.82 -1.29
CA PHE A 312 -8.19 -17.28 0.02
C PHE A 312 -9.72 -17.40 0.09
N GLY A 313 -10.42 -17.25 -1.03
CA GLY A 313 -11.89 -17.34 -1.07
C GLY A 313 -12.61 -16.12 -0.52
N LEU A 314 -11.93 -14.97 -0.41
CA LEU A 314 -12.52 -13.72 0.05
C LEU A 314 -12.84 -12.79 -1.15
N SER A 315 -14.03 -12.20 -1.12
CA SER A 315 -14.37 -11.02 -1.93
C SER A 315 -13.94 -9.76 -1.20
N THR A 316 -13.52 -8.73 -1.96
CA THR A 316 -13.08 -7.44 -1.44
C THR A 316 -13.87 -6.33 -2.10
N SER A 317 -14.41 -5.40 -1.32
CA SER A 317 -15.00 -4.16 -1.81
C SER A 317 -14.36 -2.96 -1.13
N PHE A 318 -14.18 -1.85 -1.85
CA PHE A 318 -13.59 -0.63 -1.31
C PHE A 318 -14.62 0.48 -1.19
N GLU A 319 -14.64 1.15 -0.03
CA GLU A 319 -15.29 2.45 0.13
C GLU A 319 -14.24 3.56 0.03
N GLU A 320 -14.47 4.59 -0.80
CA GLU A 320 -13.59 5.77 -0.84
C GLU A 320 -13.93 6.74 0.29
N LEU A 321 -12.94 7.04 1.13
CA LEU A 321 -13.00 8.04 2.19
C LEU A 321 -12.07 9.22 1.85
N PRO A 322 -12.53 10.48 1.96
CA PRO A 322 -11.66 11.62 1.79
C PRO A 322 -10.67 11.69 2.95
N ILE A 323 -9.40 11.98 2.64
CA ILE A 323 -8.34 12.17 3.63
C ILE A 323 -8.04 13.66 3.74
N ALA A 324 -8.16 14.17 4.96
CA ALA A 324 -7.79 15.52 5.32
C ALA A 324 -6.60 15.46 6.27
N THR A 325 -5.39 15.31 5.73
CA THR A 325 -4.17 15.50 6.54
C THR A 325 -3.73 16.96 6.45
N VAL A 326 -3.15 17.48 7.53
CA VAL A 326 -2.47 18.78 7.52
C VAL A 326 -0.97 18.57 7.71
N ASP A 327 -0.15 19.39 7.04
CA ASP A 327 1.31 19.24 7.07
C ASP A 327 1.90 19.18 8.48
N ALA A 328 1.28 19.88 9.43
CA ALA A 328 1.70 19.92 10.83
C ALA A 328 1.61 18.55 11.52
N GLU A 329 0.71 17.66 11.13
CA GLU A 329 0.61 16.31 11.71
C GLU A 329 1.83 15.45 11.39
N TRP A 330 2.53 15.76 10.31
CA TRP A 330 3.74 15.05 9.88
C TRP A 330 5.02 15.62 10.53
N GLU A 331 4.92 16.62 11.40
CA GLU A 331 6.09 17.20 12.05
C GLU A 331 6.79 16.15 12.93
N GLY A 332 8.11 16.01 12.75
CA GLY A 332 8.94 15.05 13.48
C GLY A 332 9.02 13.66 12.83
N THR A 333 8.24 13.36 11.79
CA THR A 333 8.36 12.09 11.06
C THR A 333 9.52 12.13 10.06
N LYS A 334 10.12 10.97 9.80
CA LYS A 334 11.19 10.78 8.79
C LYS A 334 10.67 10.94 7.36
N ARG A 335 9.43 10.51 7.12
CA ARG A 335 8.76 10.52 5.81
C ARG A 335 7.25 10.40 6.00
N ARG A 336 6.49 10.85 4.99
CA ARG A 336 5.05 10.57 4.88
C ARG A 336 4.86 9.19 4.26
N TYR A 337 4.02 8.36 4.87
CA TYR A 337 3.58 7.09 4.26
C TYR A 337 2.29 7.26 3.44
N TRP A 338 1.68 8.45 3.50
CA TRP A 338 0.44 8.75 2.80
C TRP A 338 0.53 10.11 2.09
N ALA A 339 0.14 10.15 0.81
CA ALA A 339 0.14 11.36 -0.01
C ALA A 339 -1.16 11.58 -0.81
N LEU A 340 -2.14 10.67 -0.73
CA LEU A 340 -3.35 10.72 -1.54
C LEU A 340 -4.51 11.46 -0.86
N GLU A 341 -5.41 12.00 -1.67
CA GLU A 341 -6.61 12.70 -1.20
C GLU A 341 -7.72 11.74 -0.72
N ARG A 342 -7.62 10.45 -1.05
CA ARG A 342 -8.65 9.45 -0.75
C ARG A 342 -8.05 8.12 -0.32
N TYR A 343 -8.65 7.54 0.69
CA TYR A 343 -8.36 6.20 1.20
C TYR A 343 -9.41 5.21 0.72
N ARG A 344 -8.98 4.00 0.33
CA ARG A 344 -9.87 2.90 -0.03
C ARG A 344 -9.99 1.94 1.14
N LEU A 345 -11.10 2.03 1.86
CA LEU A 345 -11.40 1.18 3.00
C LEU A 345 -11.86 -0.21 2.53
N PRO A 346 -11.04 -1.27 2.75
CA PRO A 346 -11.43 -2.61 2.33
C PRO A 346 -12.49 -3.19 3.26
N THR A 347 -13.45 -3.89 2.68
CA THR A 347 -14.33 -4.82 3.38
C THR A 347 -14.26 -6.17 2.69
N CYS A 348 -13.85 -7.19 3.43
CA CYS A 348 -13.68 -8.54 2.93
C CYS A 348 -14.72 -9.49 3.53
N ARG A 349 -15.23 -10.42 2.71
CA ARG A 349 -16.18 -11.48 3.11
C ARG A 349 -15.92 -12.74 2.31
N PHE A 350 -16.21 -13.92 2.86
CA PHE A 350 -16.16 -15.15 2.08
C PHE A 350 -17.06 -15.07 0.85
N LEU A 351 -16.58 -15.61 -0.27
CA LEU A 351 -17.35 -15.74 -1.51
C LEU A 351 -18.55 -16.65 -1.27
N THR A 352 -19.75 -16.14 -1.57
CA THR A 352 -21.03 -16.87 -1.45
C THR A 352 -21.48 -17.49 -2.76
#